data_AF-A0A7W3FJ44-F1
#
_entry.id   AF-A0A7W3FJ44-F1
#
_cell.length_a   1.000
_cell.length_b   1.000
_cell.length_c   1.000
_cell.angle_alpha   90.00
_cell.angle_beta   90.00
_cell.angle_gamma   90.00
#
_symmetry.space_group_name_H-M   'P 1'
#
loop_
_entity.id
_entity.type
_entity.pdbx_description
1 polymer ?
#
loop_
_entity_poly.entity_id
_entity_poly.type
_entity_poly.pdbx_seq_one_letter_code
_entity_poly.pdbx_strand_id
1 'polypeptide(L)'
;MALHNPAWIDHDGAGMPLLDATILDRTTDAIELLARTPSILGEVSLSDAEAAEMAKALQAQDDRNVSLIFRAAAARHTREMLDGVKDVVGSEYEAAMSLLRTYA
;
A
#
# COMPACT_ATOMS: atom_id res chain seq x y z
N MET A 1 31.57 15.33 -3.73
CA MET A 1 31.14 13.96 -3.35
C MET A 1 29.63 13.94 -3.34
N ALA A 2 29.00 13.47 -4.42
CA ALA A 2 27.55 13.29 -4.47
C ALA A 2 27.23 11.95 -3.81
N LEU A 3 26.33 11.98 -2.82
CA LEU A 3 25.77 10.80 -2.19
C LEU A 3 24.90 10.08 -3.22
N HIS A 4 25.44 9.02 -3.83
CA HIS A 4 24.67 8.12 -4.68
C HIS A 4 23.66 7.36 -3.81
N ASN A 5 22.41 7.83 -3.82
CA ASN A 5 21.28 7.02 -3.37
C ASN A 5 21.02 5.93 -4.43
N PRO A 6 21.09 4.63 -4.10
CA PRO A 6 20.94 3.54 -5.06
C PRO A 6 19.55 3.44 -5.73
N ALA A 7 18.58 4.28 -5.34
CA ALA A 7 17.28 4.38 -6.02
C ALA A 7 17.30 5.20 -7.33
N TRP A 8 18.43 5.79 -7.72
CA TRP A 8 18.52 6.72 -8.84
C TRP A 8 19.53 6.25 -9.88
N ILE A 9 19.06 5.57 -10.91
CA ILE A 9 19.83 5.34 -12.13
C ILE A 9 19.30 6.30 -13.19
N ASP A 10 19.99 7.43 -13.34
CA ASP A 10 19.83 8.33 -14.47
C ASP A 10 20.52 7.69 -15.69
N HIS A 11 19.74 7.05 -16.56
CA HIS A 11 20.26 6.33 -17.72
C HIS A 11 20.28 7.18 -19.01
N ASP A 12 19.73 8.41 -18.98
CA ASP A 12 19.60 9.28 -20.17
C ASP A 12 20.10 10.72 -19.99
N GLY A 13 20.47 11.15 -18.78
CA GLY A 13 20.99 12.48 -18.49
C GLY A 13 19.96 13.60 -18.66
N ALA A 14 18.67 13.27 -18.79
CA ALA A 14 17.61 14.23 -19.10
C ALA A 14 16.88 14.78 -17.85
N GLY A 15 17.25 14.32 -16.64
CA GLY A 15 16.67 14.84 -15.40
C GLY A 15 15.17 14.54 -15.23
N MET A 16 14.63 13.59 -16.00
CA MET A 16 13.25 13.12 -15.87
C MET A 16 13.26 11.74 -15.23
N PRO A 17 12.63 11.55 -14.05
CA PRO A 17 12.57 10.24 -13.42
C PRO A 17 11.71 9.29 -14.24
N LEU A 18 12.33 8.50 -15.11
CA LEU A 18 11.72 7.31 -15.69
C LEU A 18 11.82 6.20 -14.64
N LEU A 19 10.71 5.93 -13.95
CA LEU A 19 10.58 4.75 -13.09
C LEU A 19 10.80 3.50 -13.94
N ASP A 20 11.88 2.76 -13.66
CA ASP A 20 12.12 1.44 -14.24
C ASP A 20 10.89 0.55 -14.03
N ALA A 21 10.37 -0.05 -15.10
CA ALA A 21 9.19 -0.93 -15.04
C ALA A 21 9.35 -2.05 -14.01
N THR A 22 10.58 -2.54 -13.81
CA THR A 22 10.92 -3.55 -12.80
C THR A 22 10.72 -3.03 -11.38
N ILE A 23 10.95 -1.74 -11.13
CA ILE A 23 10.75 -1.11 -9.82
C ILE A 23 9.26 -0.88 -9.56
N LEU A 24 8.49 -0.51 -10.58
CA LEU A 24 7.03 -0.40 -10.47
C LEU A 24 6.41 -1.74 -10.09
N ASP A 25 6.77 -2.82 -10.78
CA ASP A 25 6.27 -4.17 -10.49
C ASP A 25 6.59 -4.59 -9.04
N ARG A 26 7.84 -4.40 -8.60
CA ARG A 26 8.26 -4.70 -7.21
C ARG A 26 7.55 -3.84 -6.16
N THR A 27 7.22 -2.61 -6.50
CA THR A 27 6.47 -1.70 -5.61
C THR A 27 5.04 -2.19 -5.46
N THR A 28 4.39 -2.55 -6.56
CA THR A 28 3.06 -3.15 -6.54
C THR A 28 3.04 -4.44 -5.72
N ASP A 29 4.01 -5.33 -5.92
CA ASP A 29 4.14 -6.57 -5.15
C ASP A 29 4.30 -6.30 -3.64
N ALA A 30 5.15 -5.34 -3.28
CA ALA A 30 5.37 -4.97 -1.88
C ALA A 30 4.12 -4.40 -1.21
N ILE A 31 3.37 -3.55 -1.92
CA ILE A 31 2.10 -2.98 -1.44
C ILE A 31 1.04 -4.07 -1.31
N GLU A 32 0.93 -4.97 -2.28
CA GLU A 32 -0.01 -6.10 -2.22
C GLU A 32 0.30 -7.04 -1.05
N LEU A 33 1.58 -7.32 -0.79
CA LEU A 33 1.99 -8.12 0.35
C LEU A 33 1.62 -7.43 1.66
N LEU A 34 1.90 -6.12 1.76
CA LEU A 34 1.60 -5.31 2.93
C LEU A 34 0.09 -5.30 3.24
N ALA A 35 -0.76 -5.13 2.22
CA ALA A 35 -2.21 -5.14 2.35
C ALA A 35 -2.79 -6.52 2.78
N ARG A 36 -1.99 -7.58 2.74
CA ARG A 36 -2.37 -8.95 3.16
C ARG A 36 -1.73 -9.37 4.49
N THR A 37 -0.87 -8.53 5.08
CA THR A 37 -0.20 -8.81 6.35
C THR A 37 -1.23 -8.83 7.49
N PRO A 38 -1.31 -9.90 8.31
CA PRO A 38 -2.32 -10.03 9.37
C PRO A 38 -2.33 -8.87 10.37
N SER A 39 -1.15 -8.36 10.73
CA SER A 39 -1.01 -7.22 11.64
C SER A 39 -1.73 -5.98 11.11
N ILE A 40 -1.60 -5.70 9.81
CA ILE A 40 -2.26 -4.57 9.15
C ILE A 40 -3.75 -4.82 9.00
N LEU A 41 -4.14 -6.04 8.64
CA LEU A 41 -5.55 -6.41 8.54
C LEU A 41 -6.29 -6.27 9.89
N GLY A 42 -5.60 -6.49 11.01
CA GLY A 42 -6.14 -6.31 12.36
C GLY A 42 -6.38 -4.85 12.75
N GLU A 43 -5.75 -3.90 12.05
CA GLU A 43 -5.86 -2.45 12.32
C GLU A 43 -6.86 -1.75 11.37
N VAL A 44 -7.38 -2.47 10.37
CA VAL A 44 -8.33 -1.91 9.40
C VAL A 44 -9.60 -1.47 10.11
N SER A 45 -9.86 -0.16 10.04
CA SER A 45 -11.12 0.43 10.48
C SER A 45 -12.03 0.73 9.30
N LEU A 46 -13.30 0.36 9.46
CA LEU A 46 -14.36 0.72 8.53
C LEU A 46 -14.90 2.10 8.90
N SER A 47 -15.13 2.95 7.90
CA SER A 47 -15.98 4.13 8.07
C SER A 47 -17.43 3.72 8.35
N ASP A 48 -18.22 4.64 8.90
CA ASP A 48 -19.64 4.38 9.20
C ASP A 48 -20.43 3.92 7.96
N ALA A 49 -20.11 4.46 6.78
CA ALA A 49 -20.72 4.06 5.52
C ALA A 49 -20.31 2.63 5.11
N GLU A 50 -19.03 2.30 5.18
CA GLU A 50 -18.52 0.95 4.87
C GLU A 50 -19.08 -0.07 5.87
N ALA A 51 -19.18 0.27 7.16
CA ALA A 51 -19.76 -0.59 8.18
C ALA A 51 -21.26 -0.84 7.95
N ALA A 52 -22.02 0.18 7.52
CA ALA A 52 -23.43 0.03 7.17
C ALA A 52 -23.63 -0.88 5.94
N GLU A 53 -22.81 -0.74 4.90
CA GLU A 53 -22.83 -1.62 3.73
C GLU A 53 -22.39 -3.04 4.08
N MET A 54 -21.38 -3.18 4.96
CA MET A 54 -20.93 -4.48 5.47
C MET A 54 -22.05 -5.19 6.22
N ALA A 55 -22.78 -4.48 7.08
CA ALA A 55 -23.90 -5.04 7.82
C ALA A 55 -25.01 -5.54 6.89
N LYS A 56 -25.34 -4.79 5.82
CA LYS A 56 -26.30 -5.24 4.80
C LYS A 56 -25.82 -6.49 4.07
N ALA A 57 -24.54 -6.52 3.68
CA ALA A 57 -23.94 -7.67 3.00
C ALA A 57 -23.98 -8.94 3.88
N LEU A 58 -23.65 -8.80 5.17
CA LEU A 58 -23.72 -9.89 6.14
C LEU A 58 -25.16 -10.41 6.33
N GLN A 59 -26.14 -9.52 6.44
CA GLN A 59 -27.56 -9.90 6.54
C GLN A 59 -28.04 -10.63 5.28
N ALA A 60 -27.55 -10.24 4.10
CA ALA A 60 -27.86 -10.88 2.83
C ALA A 60 -27.06 -12.17 2.57
N GLN A 61 -26.13 -12.55 3.46
CA GLN A 61 -25.17 -13.65 3.25
C GLN A 61 -24.37 -13.49 1.94
N ASP A 62 -24.08 -12.25 1.55
CA ASP A 62 -23.28 -11.93 0.37
C ASP A 62 -21.80 -11.87 0.73
N ASP A 63 -21.19 -13.05 0.85
CA ASP A 63 -19.76 -13.21 1.18
C ASP A 63 -18.83 -12.49 0.19
N ARG A 64 -19.27 -12.36 -1.06
CA ARG A 64 -18.51 -11.63 -2.09
C ARG A 64 -18.48 -10.15 -1.74
N ASN A 65 -19.63 -9.56 -1.41
CA ASN A 65 -19.71 -8.15 -1.09
C ASN A 65 -19.01 -7.83 0.24
N VAL A 66 -19.12 -8.70 1.24
CA VAL A 66 -18.32 -8.63 2.49
C VAL A 66 -16.83 -8.56 2.17
N SER A 67 -16.35 -9.47 1.33
CA SER A 67 -14.94 -9.54 0.92
C SER A 67 -14.50 -8.29 0.14
N LEU A 68 -15.36 -7.73 -0.71
CA LEU A 68 -15.04 -6.53 -1.48
C LEU A 68 -14.92 -5.29 -0.58
N ILE A 69 -15.86 -5.10 0.35
CA ILE A 69 -15.81 -3.97 1.28
C ILE A 69 -14.57 -4.05 2.16
N PHE A 70 -14.27 -5.24 2.68
CA PHE A 70 -13.08 -5.43 3.53
C PHE A 70 -11.78 -5.18 2.76
N ARG A 71 -11.66 -5.68 1.53
CA ARG A 71 -10.48 -5.43 0.68
C ARG A 71 -10.32 -3.95 0.34
N ALA A 72 -11.41 -3.25 0.06
CA ALA A 72 -11.38 -1.82 -0.20
C ALA A 72 -10.89 -1.04 1.03
N ALA A 73 -11.40 -1.37 2.22
CA ALA A 73 -10.96 -0.76 3.47
C ALA A 73 -9.48 -1.06 3.78
N ALA A 74 -9.04 -2.31 3.59
CA ALA A 74 -7.63 -2.69 3.77
C ALA A 74 -6.70 -1.94 2.80
N ALA A 75 -7.10 -1.79 1.53
CA ALA A 75 -6.34 -1.03 0.55
C ALA A 75 -6.25 0.46 0.91
N ARG A 76 -7.36 1.06 1.37
CA ARG A 76 -7.38 2.44 1.86
C ARG A 76 -6.46 2.61 3.06
N HIS A 77 -6.56 1.74 4.07
CA HIS A 77 -5.71 1.78 5.25
C HIS A 77 -4.22 1.64 4.89
N THR A 78 -3.88 0.71 4.00
CA THR A 78 -2.51 0.53 3.50
C THR A 78 -2.00 1.80 2.80
N ARG A 79 -2.85 2.46 2.01
CA ARG A 79 -2.50 3.74 1.35
C ARG A 79 -2.25 4.85 2.38
N GLU A 80 -3.11 4.98 3.39
CA GLU A 80 -2.94 5.96 4.47
C GLU A 80 -1.61 5.76 5.23
N MET A 81 -1.24 4.51 5.52
CA MET A 81 0.05 4.18 6.15
C MET A 81 1.24 4.54 5.24
N LEU A 82 1.14 4.21 3.94
CA LEU A 82 2.17 4.51 2.96
C LEU A 82 2.38 6.02 2.85
N ASP A 83 1.30 6.80 2.72
CA ASP A 83 1.37 8.25 2.61
C ASP A 83 2.00 8.88 3.87
N GLY A 84 1.69 8.37 5.06
CA GLY A 84 2.29 8.83 6.32
C GLY A 84 3.80 8.58 6.44
N VAL A 85 4.33 7.58 5.74
CA VAL A 85 5.77 7.25 5.73
C VAL A 85 6.48 7.85 4.53
N LYS A 86 5.77 8.04 3.40
CA LYS A 86 6.33 8.53 2.13
C LYS A 86 7.02 9.88 2.26
N ASP A 87 6.50 10.77 3.11
CA ASP A 87 7.10 12.08 3.39
C ASP A 87 8.48 11.98 4.06
N VAL A 88 8.80 10.87 4.72
CA VAL A 88 10.06 10.65 5.43
C VAL A 88 11.11 9.96 4.55
N VAL A 89 10.71 8.97 3.75
CA VAL A 89 11.63 8.14 2.94
C VAL A 89 11.75 8.58 1.48
N GLY A 90 10.81 9.38 0.95
CA GLY A 90 10.94 9.98 -0.38
C GLY A 90 10.63 9.05 -1.56
N SER A 91 10.35 7.76 -1.33
CA SER A 91 9.86 6.84 -2.35
C SER A 91 8.79 5.87 -1.81
N GLU A 92 7.85 5.49 -2.67
CA GLU A 92 6.73 4.60 -2.33
C GLU A 92 7.19 3.17 -2.07
N TYR A 93 8.20 2.72 -2.83
CA TYR A 93 8.86 1.44 -2.62
C TYR A 93 9.53 1.35 -1.24
N GLU A 94 10.30 2.36 -0.84
CA GLU A 94 10.96 2.36 0.46
C GLU A 94 9.97 2.47 1.61
N ALA A 95 8.86 3.20 1.42
CA ALA A 95 7.76 3.25 2.38
C ALA A 95 7.15 1.86 2.57
N ALA A 96 6.81 1.16 1.48
CA ALA A 96 6.27 -0.20 1.53
C ALA A 96 7.23 -1.18 2.20
N MET A 97 8.52 -1.15 1.85
CA MET A 97 9.55 -2.00 2.46
C MET A 97 9.81 -1.68 3.93
N SER A 98 9.73 -0.41 4.33
CA SER A 98 9.85 0.01 5.73
C SER A 98 8.70 -0.54 6.59
N LEU A 99 7.48 -0.41 6.07
CA LEU A 99 6.28 -0.94 6.73
C LEU A 99 6.32 -2.48 6.77
N LEU A 100 6.71 -3.15 5.69
CA LEU A 100 6.86 -4.61 5.68
C LEU A 100 7.85 -5.09 6.76
N ARG A 101 8.98 -4.41 6.96
CA ARG A 101 9.94 -4.76 8.04
C ARG A 101 9.39 -4.56 9.44
N THR A 102 8.38 -3.71 9.61
CA THR A 102 7.78 -3.41 10.90
C THR A 102 6.65 -4.40 11.23
N TYR A 103 5.90 -4.82 10.22
CA TYR A 103 4.64 -5.55 10.40
C TYR A 103 4.68 -7.03 9.96
N ALA A 104 5.68 -7.46 9.20
CA ALA A 104 5.91 -8.85 8.78
C ALA A 104 6.97 -9.54 9.63
#